data_AF-A0A850ASP1-F1
#
_entry.id   AF-A0A850ASP1-F1
#
_cell.length_a   1.000
_cell.length_b   1.000
_cell.length_c   1.000
_cell.angle_alpha   90.00
_cell.angle_beta   90.00
_cell.angle_gamma   90.00
#
_symmetry.space_group_name_H-M   'P 1'
#
loop_
_entity.id
_entity.type
_entity.pdbx_description
1 polymer ?
#
loop_
_entity_poly.entity_id
_entity_poly.type
_entity_poly.pdbx_seq_one_letter_code
_entity_poly.pdbx_strand_id
1 'polypeptide(L)'
;MHDILIYLLDKESESEVRALFSGEKYNLTIVEDLEQVVEVCQQELFDLLLVWPAGYDKTANLMTLLEVNQFDYIPVIPVLKDDPQPEAFLKLPIVDLLRLPLPKPEFFAIIHQAIKDIDVQASMVEGMNWQGSIEEYSLLDLIQMIENGERDAELILSCENKTGYVYFHKGKLVAAEFQSQRGLEALQKMGFWPKGQFETRLSDQSAVKDEIGSSNQEVLMALLEKMLKLGQLYQGLPELFEEIMKNPLAQPVELTPLQDRIANFCQTPISVFNLLVSLADGSEDILLELKIMMQMGLIGRRQEVEALVREERERSGLSKFFSSISSMFKKKPGMEEVPAYETFEDEFIPPKVEIPILRLSSEDVQKIKTRLEAAAK
;
A
#
# COMPACT_ATOMS: atom_id res chain seq x y z
N MET A 1 4.99 -14.04 2.62
CA MET A 1 5.63 -15.36 2.50
C MET A 1 6.94 -15.04 1.81
N HIS A 2 8.07 -15.32 2.46
CA HIS A 2 9.35 -14.77 2.04
C HIS A 2 10.15 -15.75 1.17
N ASP A 3 10.79 -15.24 0.14
CA ASP A 3 11.64 -15.99 -0.79
C ASP A 3 13.10 -15.96 -0.30
N ILE A 4 13.64 -17.12 0.08
CA ILE A 4 15.00 -17.26 0.61
C ILE A 4 15.86 -18.05 -0.38
N LEU A 5 16.97 -17.44 -0.79
CA LEU A 5 18.02 -18.10 -1.55
C LEU A 5 19.07 -18.67 -0.58
N ILE A 6 19.46 -19.92 -0.78
CA ILE A 6 20.50 -20.57 0.00
C ILE A 6 21.64 -20.93 -0.94
N TYR A 7 22.77 -20.24 -0.80
CA TYR A 7 24.02 -20.62 -1.43
C TYR A 7 24.71 -21.69 -0.57
N LEU A 8 24.51 -22.94 -0.98
CA LEU A 8 24.94 -24.12 -0.26
C LEU A 8 26.34 -24.53 -0.74
N LEU A 9 27.34 -24.30 0.10
CA LEU A 9 28.75 -24.59 -0.18
C LEU A 9 29.11 -26.07 0.03
N ASP A 10 28.29 -26.83 0.76
CA ASP A 10 28.46 -28.25 0.98
C ASP A 10 27.15 -29.03 0.76
N LYS A 11 27.19 -30.01 -0.14
CA LYS A 11 26.01 -30.83 -0.43
C LYS A 11 25.52 -31.65 0.76
N GLU A 12 26.41 -31.95 1.70
CA GLU A 12 26.11 -32.74 2.90
C GLU A 12 25.11 -32.02 3.83
N SER A 13 25.07 -30.68 3.81
CA SER A 13 24.14 -29.88 4.63
C SER A 13 22.74 -29.73 4.04
N GLU A 14 22.48 -30.17 2.80
CA GLU A 14 21.19 -29.92 2.13
C GLU A 14 20.00 -30.50 2.92
N SER A 15 20.16 -31.72 3.43
CA SER A 15 19.11 -32.40 4.21
C SER A 15 18.82 -31.69 5.53
N GLU A 16 19.85 -31.13 6.16
CA GLU A 16 19.72 -30.36 7.40
C GLU A 16 18.98 -29.04 7.15
N VAL A 17 19.36 -28.32 6.10
CA VAL A 17 18.69 -27.08 5.69
C VAL A 17 17.21 -27.33 5.40
N ARG A 18 16.88 -28.33 4.57
CA ARG A 18 15.49 -28.66 4.26
C ARG A 18 14.69 -29.05 5.51
N ALA A 19 15.31 -29.77 6.44
CA ALA A 19 14.67 -30.13 7.71
C ALA A 19 14.44 -28.90 8.61
N LEU A 20 15.40 -27.97 8.66
CA LEU A 20 15.30 -26.75 9.48
C LEU A 20 14.13 -25.87 9.04
N PHE A 21 13.97 -25.67 7.73
CA PHE A 21 12.90 -24.86 7.16
C PHE A 21 11.58 -25.62 6.94
N SER A 22 11.54 -26.94 7.16
CA SER A 22 10.30 -27.72 7.07
C SER A 22 9.26 -27.20 8.06
N GLY A 23 8.06 -26.88 7.55
CA GLY A 23 6.92 -26.38 8.34
C GLY A 23 6.90 -24.86 8.53
N GLU A 24 7.91 -24.14 8.04
CA GLU A 24 7.94 -22.68 8.04
C GLU A 24 7.34 -22.10 6.74
N LYS A 25 6.84 -20.86 6.79
CA LYS A 25 6.21 -20.18 5.63
C LYS A 25 7.24 -19.45 4.76
N TYR A 26 8.25 -20.18 4.29
CA TYR A 26 9.29 -19.67 3.38
C TYR A 26 9.27 -20.45 2.07
N ASN A 27 9.52 -19.75 0.97
CA ASN A 27 9.84 -20.38 -0.30
C ASN A 27 11.37 -20.46 -0.42
N LEU A 28 11.89 -21.64 -0.76
CA LEU A 28 13.33 -21.94 -0.66
C LEU A 28 13.89 -22.30 -2.01
N THR A 29 14.88 -21.52 -2.45
CA THR A 29 15.70 -21.86 -3.61
C THR A 29 17.11 -22.18 -3.11
N ILE A 30 17.63 -23.37 -3.44
CA ILE A 30 18.96 -23.82 -3.02
C ILE A 30 19.83 -23.94 -4.27
N VAL A 31 21.00 -23.31 -4.24
CA VAL A 31 21.99 -23.31 -5.33
C VAL A 31 23.35 -23.75 -4.81
N GLU A 32 24.14 -24.42 -5.64
CA GLU A 32 25.42 -25.03 -5.23
C GLU A 32 26.65 -24.25 -5.72
N ASP A 33 26.47 -23.30 -6.65
CA ASP A 33 27.57 -22.51 -7.22
C ASP A 33 27.17 -21.05 -7.48
N LEU A 34 28.18 -20.19 -7.70
CA LEU A 34 27.99 -18.75 -7.92
C LEU A 34 27.31 -18.42 -9.26
N GLU A 35 27.46 -19.26 -10.28
CA GLU A 35 26.83 -19.02 -11.58
C GLU A 35 25.30 -19.19 -11.46
N GLN A 36 24.87 -20.22 -10.72
CA GLN A 36 23.47 -20.45 -10.38
C GLN A 36 22.91 -19.33 -9.52
N VAL A 37 23.68 -18.76 -8.58
CA VAL A 37 23.22 -17.57 -7.82
C VAL A 37 22.83 -16.45 -8.78
N VAL A 38 23.67 -16.14 -9.77
CA VAL A 38 23.39 -15.09 -10.75
C VAL A 38 22.19 -15.45 -11.63
N GLU A 39 22.14 -16.68 -12.15
CA GLU A 39 21.03 -17.14 -13.00
C GLU A 39 19.68 -17.01 -12.29
N VAL A 40 19.62 -17.43 -11.03
CA VAL A 40 18.38 -17.40 -10.25
C VAL A 40 18.03 -15.96 -9.84
N CYS A 41 19.00 -15.13 -9.40
CA CYS A 41 18.74 -13.72 -9.11
C CYS A 41 18.32 -12.88 -10.34
N GLN A 42 18.62 -13.34 -11.56
CA GLN A 42 18.12 -12.72 -12.80
C GLN A 42 16.66 -13.07 -13.11
N GLN A 43 16.16 -14.19 -12.58
CA GLN A 43 14.84 -14.74 -12.88
C GLN A 43 13.83 -14.43 -11.77
N GLU A 44 14.29 -14.38 -10.53
CA GLU A 44 13.47 -14.28 -9.32
C GLU A 44 14.06 -13.26 -8.35
N LEU A 45 13.22 -12.72 -7.47
CA LEU A 45 13.63 -11.84 -6.37
C LEU A 45 13.71 -12.64 -5.09
N PHE A 46 14.65 -12.29 -4.23
CA PHE A 46 14.84 -12.90 -2.92
C PHE A 46 14.85 -11.84 -1.83
N ASP A 47 14.18 -12.15 -0.73
CA ASP A 47 14.16 -11.32 0.48
C ASP A 47 15.43 -11.52 1.30
N LEU A 48 16.09 -12.67 1.16
CA LEU A 48 17.27 -13.03 1.93
C LEU A 48 18.14 -14.06 1.21
N LEU A 49 19.46 -13.89 1.31
CA LEU A 49 20.44 -14.88 0.89
C LEU A 49 21.22 -15.43 2.09
N LEU A 50 21.15 -16.74 2.29
CA LEU A 50 21.94 -17.46 3.28
C LEU A 50 23.15 -18.14 2.63
N VAL A 51 24.34 -17.93 3.19
CA VAL A 51 25.55 -18.69 2.79
C VAL A 51 25.79 -19.81 3.78
N TRP A 52 25.76 -21.06 3.33
CA TRP A 52 25.71 -22.22 4.24
C TRP A 52 26.64 -23.37 3.82
N PRO A 53 27.53 -23.85 4.71
CA PRO A 53 28.15 -23.11 5.79
C PRO A 53 29.06 -22.05 5.19
N ALA A 54 29.06 -20.87 5.79
CA ALA A 54 29.86 -19.77 5.30
C ALA A 54 31.35 -19.94 5.61
N GLY A 55 32.17 -19.62 4.61
CA GLY A 55 33.59 -19.30 4.76
C GLY A 55 33.86 -17.88 4.26
N TYR A 56 34.82 -17.20 4.88
CA TYR A 56 35.09 -15.77 4.60
C TYR A 56 35.33 -15.50 3.11
N ASP A 57 36.26 -16.21 2.47
CA ASP A 57 36.62 -15.97 1.07
C ASP A 57 35.43 -16.20 0.11
N LYS A 58 34.62 -17.23 0.38
CA LYS A 58 33.45 -17.56 -0.43
C LYS A 58 32.35 -16.51 -0.27
N THR A 59 32.16 -16.01 0.94
CA THR A 59 31.21 -14.94 1.24
C THR A 59 31.66 -13.63 0.60
N ALA A 60 32.94 -13.27 0.74
CA ALA A 60 33.50 -12.07 0.11
C ALA A 60 33.36 -12.10 -1.42
N ASN A 61 33.66 -13.23 -2.06
CA ASN A 61 33.48 -13.41 -3.50
C ASN A 61 32.01 -13.28 -3.93
N LEU A 62 31.08 -13.82 -3.12
CA LEU A 62 29.65 -13.63 -3.35
C LEU A 62 29.28 -12.15 -3.27
N MET A 63 29.73 -11.42 -2.24
CA MET A 63 29.41 -9.99 -2.11
C MET A 63 29.88 -9.18 -3.33
N THR A 64 31.10 -9.42 -3.80
CA THR A 64 31.61 -8.78 -5.02
C THR A 64 30.78 -9.15 -6.25
N LEU A 65 30.34 -10.40 -6.35
CA LEU A 65 29.49 -10.84 -7.46
C LEU A 65 28.13 -10.15 -7.45
N LEU A 66 27.51 -10.03 -6.27
CA LEU A 66 26.23 -9.32 -6.11
C LEU A 66 26.38 -7.85 -6.51
N GLU A 67 27.42 -7.17 -6.04
CA GLU A 67 27.70 -5.77 -6.39
C GLU A 67 27.89 -5.57 -7.91
N VAL A 68 28.70 -6.43 -8.56
CA VAL A 68 28.96 -6.33 -10.01
C VAL A 68 27.69 -6.54 -10.84
N ASN A 69 26.76 -7.37 -10.36
CA ASN A 69 25.51 -7.68 -11.06
C ASN A 69 24.30 -6.87 -10.56
N GLN A 70 24.50 -5.87 -9.69
CA GLN A 70 23.44 -5.02 -9.11
C GLN A 70 22.40 -5.81 -8.29
N PHE A 71 22.85 -6.84 -7.58
CA PHE A 71 22.06 -7.63 -6.62
C PHE A 71 22.44 -7.36 -5.16
N ASP A 72 23.14 -6.25 -4.91
CA ASP A 72 23.56 -5.79 -3.58
C ASP A 72 22.39 -5.37 -2.68
N TYR A 73 21.17 -5.33 -3.22
CA TYR A 73 19.93 -5.18 -2.46
C TYR A 73 19.57 -6.44 -1.64
N ILE A 74 20.06 -7.62 -2.03
CA ILE A 74 19.71 -8.87 -1.34
C ILE A 74 20.56 -8.95 -0.07
N PRO A 75 19.94 -8.97 1.12
CA PRO A 75 20.71 -9.09 2.35
C PRO A 75 21.36 -10.46 2.45
N VAL A 76 22.60 -10.46 2.91
CA VAL A 76 23.38 -11.68 3.05
C VAL A 76 23.61 -11.97 4.53
N ILE A 77 23.24 -13.17 4.95
CA ILE A 77 23.54 -13.72 6.27
C ILE A 77 24.41 -14.98 6.11
N PRO A 78 25.68 -14.94 6.49
CA PRO A 78 26.53 -16.12 6.52
C PRO A 78 26.18 -17.00 7.73
N VAL A 79 26.11 -18.32 7.53
CA VAL A 79 25.83 -19.31 8.58
C VAL A 79 27.09 -20.11 8.91
N LEU A 80 27.67 -19.88 10.08
CA LEU A 80 28.91 -20.50 10.53
C LEU A 80 28.62 -21.79 11.31
N LYS A 81 29.26 -22.90 10.91
CA LYS A 81 29.24 -24.17 11.66
C LYS A 81 30.44 -24.33 12.60
N ASP A 82 31.65 -24.04 12.11
CA ASP A 82 32.89 -24.21 12.88
C ASP A 82 33.99 -23.24 12.36
N ASP A 83 33.78 -21.92 12.49
CA ASP A 83 34.75 -20.91 12.04
C ASP A 83 35.49 -20.24 13.22
N PRO A 84 36.83 -20.30 13.28
CA PRO A 84 37.61 -19.67 14.35
C PRO A 84 37.68 -18.13 14.28
N GLN A 85 37.25 -17.48 13.19
CA GLN A 85 37.42 -16.03 13.00
C GLN A 85 36.14 -15.30 12.52
N PRO A 86 35.05 -15.30 13.31
CA PRO A 86 33.82 -14.59 12.96
C PRO A 86 34.01 -13.07 12.86
N GLU A 87 35.04 -12.51 13.51
CA GLU A 87 35.37 -11.08 13.44
C GLU A 87 35.76 -10.62 12.03
N ALA A 88 36.25 -11.53 11.17
CA ALA A 88 36.61 -11.19 9.81
C ALA A 88 35.36 -10.79 8.99
N PHE A 89 34.23 -11.46 9.22
CA PHE A 89 32.96 -11.22 8.52
C PHE A 89 32.37 -9.84 8.80
N LEU A 90 32.68 -9.23 9.95
CA LEU A 90 32.23 -7.87 10.30
C LEU A 90 32.76 -6.79 9.35
N LYS A 91 33.76 -7.12 8.51
CA LYS A 91 34.30 -6.22 7.48
C LYS A 91 33.55 -6.31 6.16
N LEU A 92 32.69 -7.31 5.99
CA LEU A 92 31.88 -7.49 4.81
C LEU A 92 30.55 -6.73 4.97
N PRO A 93 29.93 -6.26 3.88
CA PRO A 93 28.62 -5.59 3.92
C PRO A 93 27.48 -6.61 4.10
N ILE A 94 27.54 -7.40 5.18
CA ILE A 94 26.52 -8.39 5.56
C ILE A 94 25.56 -7.78 6.58
N VAL A 95 24.34 -8.32 6.65
CA VAL A 95 23.29 -7.80 7.56
C VAL A 95 23.43 -8.39 8.96
N ASP A 96 23.71 -9.70 9.04
CA ASP A 96 23.95 -10.38 10.31
C ASP A 96 24.79 -11.65 10.08
N LEU A 97 25.14 -12.36 11.16
CA LEU A 97 25.95 -13.56 11.16
C LEU A 97 25.33 -14.63 12.08
N LEU A 98 24.93 -15.77 11.52
CA LEU A 98 24.37 -16.89 12.27
C LEU A 98 25.47 -17.86 12.67
N ARG A 99 25.45 -18.32 13.93
CA ARG A 99 26.39 -19.34 14.44
C ARG A 99 25.63 -20.56 14.91
N LEU A 100 26.00 -21.72 14.39
CA LEU A 100 25.45 -23.00 14.81
C LEU A 100 26.35 -23.65 15.87
N PRO A 101 25.78 -24.46 16.78
CA PRO A 101 24.37 -24.80 16.90
C PRO A 101 23.53 -23.66 17.51
N LEU A 102 22.32 -23.47 16.98
CA LEU A 102 21.36 -22.47 17.46
C LEU A 102 19.95 -23.11 17.58
N PRO A 103 19.17 -22.81 18.62
CA PRO A 103 17.78 -23.25 18.69
C PRO A 103 16.97 -22.76 17.49
N LYS A 104 16.12 -23.63 16.92
CA LYS A 104 15.26 -23.31 15.76
C LYS A 104 14.49 -21.98 15.92
N PRO A 105 13.84 -21.67 17.06
CA PRO A 105 13.14 -20.39 17.22
C PRO A 105 14.06 -19.16 17.15
N GLU A 106 15.27 -19.26 17.69
CA GLU A 106 16.25 -18.17 17.66
C GLU A 106 16.79 -17.94 16.25
N PHE A 107 17.04 -19.03 15.51
CA PHE A 107 17.45 -18.99 14.11
C PHE A 107 16.43 -18.20 13.27
N PHE A 108 15.15 -18.55 13.41
CA PHE A 108 14.10 -17.86 12.68
C PHE A 108 13.86 -16.45 13.21
N ALA A 109 14.01 -16.17 14.51
CA ALA A 109 13.87 -14.81 15.04
C ALA A 109 14.88 -13.85 14.38
N ILE A 110 16.13 -14.28 14.18
CA ILE A 110 17.16 -13.48 13.52
C ILE A 110 16.82 -13.27 12.04
N ILE A 111 16.39 -14.32 11.33
CA ILE A 111 15.95 -14.19 9.93
C ILE A 111 14.79 -13.20 9.79
N HIS A 112 13.74 -13.34 10.61
CA HIS A 112 12.60 -12.43 10.59
C HIS A 112 13.01 -11.00 10.93
N GLN A 113 13.92 -10.81 11.89
CA GLN A 113 14.40 -9.49 12.28
C GLN A 113 15.23 -8.85 11.16
N ALA A 114 16.10 -9.61 10.49
CA ALA A 114 16.89 -9.12 9.36
C ALA A 114 16.00 -8.68 8.20
N ILE A 115 15.02 -9.49 7.82
CA ILE A 115 14.04 -9.14 6.77
C ILE A 115 13.26 -7.87 7.17
N LYS A 116 12.79 -7.80 8.42
CA LYS A 116 12.04 -6.65 8.92
C LYS A 116 12.86 -5.35 9.00
N ASP A 117 14.11 -5.43 9.45
CA ASP A 117 14.98 -4.27 9.55
C ASP A 117 15.32 -3.71 8.16
N ILE A 118 15.34 -4.57 7.15
CA ILE A 118 15.47 -4.17 5.76
C ILE A 118 14.17 -3.58 5.24
N ASP A 119 13.00 -4.11 5.55
CA ASP A 119 11.73 -3.46 5.18
C ASP A 119 11.66 -2.02 5.74
N VAL A 120 12.14 -1.82 6.97
CA VAL A 120 12.20 -0.51 7.65
C VAL A 120 13.31 0.39 7.07
N GLN A 121 14.43 -0.15 6.57
CA GLN A 121 15.52 0.61 5.92
C GLN A 121 15.35 0.81 4.40
N ALA A 122 14.65 -0.10 3.71
CA ALA A 122 14.22 -0.02 2.31
C ALA A 122 13.12 1.03 2.12
N SER A 123 12.43 1.37 3.21
CA SER A 123 11.64 2.59 3.31
C SER A 123 12.48 3.88 3.19
N MET A 124 13.83 3.78 3.22
CA MET A 124 14.72 4.94 3.18
C MET A 124 15.74 4.98 2.02
N VAL A 125 16.30 3.90 1.43
CA VAL A 125 17.21 4.01 0.24
C VAL A 125 17.26 2.74 -0.65
N GLU A 126 17.10 2.99 -1.96
CA GLU A 126 17.53 2.28 -3.21
C GLU A 126 17.44 0.74 -3.36
N GLY A 127 16.61 0.29 -4.31
CA GLY A 127 16.88 -0.91 -5.12
C GLY A 127 15.80 -2.00 -5.13
N MET A 128 14.91 -2.03 -4.14
CA MET A 128 13.86 -3.06 -4.06
C MET A 128 12.51 -2.56 -4.59
N ASN A 129 11.71 -3.52 -5.06
CA ASN A 129 10.27 -3.34 -5.20
C ASN A 129 9.70 -3.02 -3.81
N TRP A 130 9.33 -1.76 -3.59
CA TRP A 130 8.74 -1.31 -2.34
C TRP A 130 7.27 -1.68 -2.30
N GLN A 131 6.84 -2.31 -1.23
CA GLN A 131 5.44 -2.57 -0.93
C GLN A 131 5.10 -2.02 0.45
N GLY A 132 3.84 -1.64 0.64
CA GLY A 132 3.40 -1.13 1.93
C GLY A 132 1.98 -0.61 1.89
N SER A 133 1.62 0.12 2.93
CA SER A 133 0.28 0.66 3.13
C SER A 133 0.20 2.13 2.72
N ILE A 134 -0.90 2.51 2.07
CA ILE A 134 -1.18 3.92 1.69
C ILE A 134 -1.42 4.79 2.93
N GLU A 135 -1.85 4.17 4.04
CA GLU A 135 -2.02 4.82 5.33
C GLU A 135 -0.69 5.30 5.94
N GLU A 136 0.40 4.61 5.62
CA GLU A 136 1.76 4.94 6.08
C GLU A 136 2.48 5.84 5.09
N TYR A 137 2.30 5.61 3.78
CA TYR A 137 2.91 6.36 2.70
C TYR A 137 1.85 6.85 1.72
N SER A 138 1.56 8.15 1.73
CA SER A 138 0.59 8.72 0.80
C SER A 138 1.12 8.67 -0.64
N LEU A 139 0.24 8.77 -1.64
CA LEU A 139 0.66 8.85 -3.04
C LEU A 139 1.67 9.98 -3.29
N LEU A 140 1.57 11.09 -2.55
CA LEU A 140 2.49 12.22 -2.69
C LEU A 140 3.89 11.84 -2.20
N ASP A 141 3.97 11.14 -1.07
CA ASP A 141 5.23 10.64 -0.52
C ASP A 141 5.87 9.65 -1.49
N LEU A 142 5.08 8.70 -2.03
CA LEU A 142 5.54 7.71 -2.99
C LEU A 142 6.09 8.34 -4.28
N ILE A 143 5.41 9.36 -4.83
CA ILE A 143 5.91 10.13 -5.99
C ILE A 143 7.26 10.77 -5.66
N GLN A 144 7.39 11.42 -4.50
CA GLN A 144 8.64 12.06 -4.09
C GLN A 144 9.77 11.06 -3.87
N MET A 145 9.48 9.91 -3.27
CA MET A 145 10.49 8.87 -3.02
C MET A 145 11.03 8.31 -4.34
N ILE A 146 10.17 8.03 -5.32
CA ILE A 146 10.59 7.53 -6.65
C ILE A 146 11.34 8.62 -7.45
N GLU A 147 10.88 9.87 -7.37
CA GLU A 147 11.56 11.02 -7.99
C GLU A 147 12.99 11.17 -7.48
N ASN A 148 13.19 11.15 -6.16
CA ASN A 148 14.51 11.29 -5.53
C ASN A 148 15.45 10.15 -5.89
N GLY A 149 14.92 8.95 -6.16
CA GLY A 149 15.71 7.80 -6.61
C GLY A 149 16.09 7.84 -8.09
N GLU A 150 15.55 8.77 -8.88
CA GLU A 150 15.74 8.88 -10.33
C GLU A 150 15.51 7.55 -11.10
N ARG A 151 14.58 6.72 -10.63
CA ARG A 151 14.36 5.36 -11.18
C ARG A 151 13.26 5.30 -12.24
N ASP A 152 13.38 4.33 -13.14
CA ASP A 152 12.26 3.86 -13.95
C ASP A 152 11.43 2.88 -13.10
N ALA A 153 10.13 3.15 -12.95
CA ALA A 153 9.28 2.37 -12.06
C ALA A 153 7.81 2.39 -12.49
N GLU A 154 7.12 1.28 -12.24
CA GLU A 154 5.67 1.20 -12.18
C GLU A 154 5.25 1.15 -10.70
N LEU A 155 4.47 2.12 -10.25
CA LEU A 155 3.82 2.12 -8.94
C LEU A 155 2.37 1.64 -9.13
N ILE A 156 2.03 0.56 -8.45
CA ILE A 156 0.73 -0.07 -8.43
C ILE A 156 0.08 0.28 -7.10
N LEU A 157 -1.10 0.87 -7.14
CA LEU A 157 -1.92 1.18 -5.98
C LEU A 157 -3.14 0.28 -5.98
N SER A 158 -3.51 -0.27 -4.82
CA SER A 158 -4.71 -1.06 -4.65
C SER A 158 -5.52 -0.61 -3.43
N CYS A 159 -6.84 -0.48 -3.60
CA CYS A 159 -7.76 -0.18 -2.50
C CYS A 159 -9.07 -0.93 -2.76
N GLU A 160 -9.48 -1.79 -1.81
CA GLU A 160 -10.59 -2.72 -1.99
C GLU A 160 -10.42 -3.56 -3.27
N ASN A 161 -11.30 -3.40 -4.26
CA ASN A 161 -11.24 -4.09 -5.56
C ASN A 161 -10.77 -3.17 -6.70
N LYS A 162 -10.15 -2.04 -6.36
CA LYS A 162 -9.70 -1.02 -7.30
C LYS A 162 -8.19 -1.05 -7.38
N THR A 163 -7.67 -0.99 -8.61
CA THR A 163 -6.24 -0.92 -8.88
C THR A 163 -5.98 0.25 -9.80
N GLY A 164 -4.90 1.00 -9.53
CA GLY A 164 -4.40 2.04 -10.39
C GLY A 164 -2.89 1.95 -10.55
N TYR A 165 -2.40 2.54 -11.62
CA TYR A 165 -1.02 2.41 -12.07
C TYR A 165 -0.43 3.80 -12.27
N VAL A 166 0.82 3.97 -11.90
CA VAL A 166 1.56 5.22 -12.02
C VAL A 166 2.95 4.90 -12.56
N TYR A 167 3.36 5.57 -13.63
CA TYR A 167 4.56 5.24 -14.38
C TYR A 167 5.59 6.35 -14.28
N PHE A 168 6.83 5.98 -14.00
CA PHE A 168 7.96 6.88 -13.85
C PHE A 168 9.06 6.52 -14.82
N HIS A 169 9.61 7.53 -15.51
CA HIS A 169 10.83 7.40 -16.31
C HIS A 169 11.91 8.34 -15.74
N LYS A 170 12.99 7.76 -15.22
CA LYS A 170 14.12 8.45 -14.57
C LYS A 170 13.65 9.41 -13.47
N GLY A 171 12.79 8.90 -12.59
CA GLY A 171 12.15 9.67 -11.52
C GLY A 171 11.06 10.64 -11.99
N LYS A 172 10.95 10.92 -13.29
CA LYS A 172 9.87 11.76 -13.82
C LYS A 172 8.58 10.96 -13.94
N LEU A 173 7.51 11.49 -13.37
CA LEU A 173 6.16 10.97 -13.58
C LEU A 173 5.72 11.21 -15.04
N VAL A 174 5.51 10.12 -15.79
CA VAL A 174 5.19 10.19 -17.23
C VAL A 174 3.75 9.83 -17.55
N ALA A 175 3.15 8.90 -16.81
CA ALA A 175 1.78 8.48 -17.03
C ALA A 175 1.13 7.98 -15.74
N ALA A 176 -0.21 7.96 -15.74
CA ALA A 176 -0.99 7.32 -14.68
C ALA A 176 -2.31 6.82 -15.26
N GLU A 177 -2.79 5.69 -14.77
CA GLU A 177 -4.02 5.06 -15.24
C GLU A 177 -4.86 4.59 -14.05
N PHE A 178 -6.14 4.95 -14.07
CA PHE A 178 -7.11 4.45 -13.11
C PHE A 178 -8.47 4.30 -13.78
N GLN A 179 -8.94 3.05 -13.93
CA GLN A 179 -10.16 2.73 -14.69
C GLN A 179 -10.12 3.36 -16.10
N SER A 180 -11.03 4.29 -16.40
CA SER A 180 -11.08 5.02 -17.68
C SER A 180 -10.37 6.38 -17.64
N GLN A 181 -9.76 6.73 -16.51
CA GLN A 181 -9.08 8.01 -16.29
C GLN A 181 -7.59 7.84 -16.56
N ARG A 182 -6.95 8.90 -17.08
CA ARG A 182 -5.52 8.93 -17.40
C ARG A 182 -4.85 10.21 -16.91
N GLY A 183 -3.54 10.15 -16.76
CA GLY A 183 -2.70 11.28 -16.37
C GLY A 183 -3.12 11.90 -15.02
N LEU A 184 -3.20 13.23 -14.98
CA LEU A 184 -3.46 13.96 -13.74
C LEU A 184 -4.83 13.62 -13.12
N GLU A 185 -5.86 13.33 -13.94
CA GLU A 185 -7.18 12.97 -13.41
C GLU A 185 -7.16 11.63 -12.67
N ALA A 186 -6.41 10.65 -13.19
CA ALA A 186 -6.19 9.37 -12.51
C ALA A 186 -5.48 9.58 -11.17
N LEU A 187 -4.41 10.37 -11.15
CA LEU A 187 -3.68 10.70 -9.92
C LEU A 187 -4.55 11.42 -8.89
N GLN A 188 -5.42 12.34 -9.32
CA GLN A 188 -6.34 13.04 -8.42
C GLN A 188 -7.36 12.09 -7.77
N LYS A 189 -7.82 11.06 -8.50
CA LYS A 189 -8.72 10.04 -7.94
C LYS A 189 -7.98 9.14 -6.94
N MET A 190 -6.77 8.71 -7.27
CA MET A 190 -5.95 7.84 -6.42
C MET A 190 -5.38 8.55 -5.20
N GLY A 191 -5.02 9.83 -5.32
CA GLY A 191 -4.45 10.62 -4.22
C GLY A 191 -5.43 10.88 -3.06
N PHE A 192 -6.72 10.62 -3.27
CA PHE A 192 -7.74 10.69 -2.22
C PHE A 192 -8.02 9.34 -1.55
N TRP A 193 -7.26 8.28 -1.87
CA TRP A 193 -7.42 6.98 -1.23
C TRP A 193 -6.90 7.07 0.21
N PRO A 194 -7.78 6.88 1.22
CA PRO A 194 -7.40 7.02 2.62
C PRO A 194 -6.70 5.78 3.16
N LYS A 195 -6.72 4.66 2.41
CA LYS A 195 -6.14 3.37 2.76
C LYS A 195 -5.89 2.54 1.52
N GLY A 196 -5.05 1.52 1.65
CA GLY A 196 -4.80 0.56 0.59
C GLY A 196 -3.40 -0.02 0.68
N GLN A 197 -2.98 -0.70 -0.37
CA GLN A 197 -1.63 -1.23 -0.51
C GLN A 197 -0.99 -0.64 -1.75
N PHE A 198 0.32 -0.43 -1.70
CA PHE A 198 1.11 -0.10 -2.86
C PHE A 198 2.17 -1.17 -3.11
N GLU A 199 2.59 -1.28 -4.36
CA GLU A 199 3.72 -2.08 -4.81
C GLU A 199 4.44 -1.26 -5.88
N THR A 200 5.76 -1.17 -5.83
CA THR A 200 6.58 -0.59 -6.90
C THR A 200 7.34 -1.68 -7.61
N ARG A 201 7.43 -1.55 -8.93
CA ARG A 201 8.13 -2.49 -9.82
C ARG A 201 9.13 -1.74 -10.65
N LEU A 202 10.41 -1.97 -10.39
CA LEU A 202 11.47 -1.44 -11.23
C LEU A 202 11.41 -2.11 -12.60
N SER A 203 11.27 -1.31 -13.64
CA SER A 203 11.08 -1.79 -15.00
C SER A 203 11.40 -0.68 -15.99
N ASP A 204 11.88 -1.02 -17.19
CA ASP A 204 12.17 -0.03 -18.22
C ASP A 204 10.87 0.64 -18.70
N GLN A 205 10.73 1.94 -18.42
CA GLN A 205 9.58 2.75 -18.80
C GLN A 205 9.87 3.67 -20.00
N SER A 206 11.00 3.47 -20.71
CA SER A 206 11.39 4.31 -21.85
C SER A 206 10.40 4.30 -23.02
N ALA A 207 9.59 3.24 -23.14
CA ALA A 207 8.54 3.12 -24.16
C ALA A 207 7.22 3.78 -23.74
N VAL A 208 7.04 4.13 -22.46
CA VAL A 208 5.82 4.79 -21.98
C VAL A 208 5.80 6.23 -22.44
N LYS A 209 4.70 6.62 -23.08
CA LYS A 209 4.50 7.98 -23.55
C LYS A 209 4.28 8.90 -22.35
N ASP A 210 4.97 10.04 -22.36
CA ASP A 210 4.72 11.13 -21.43
C ASP A 210 3.35 11.77 -21.71
N GLU A 211 2.34 11.37 -20.94
CA GLU A 211 0.98 11.90 -20.96
C GLU A 211 0.78 13.01 -19.92
N ILE A 212 1.63 13.10 -18.92
CA ILE A 212 1.57 14.11 -17.86
C ILE A 212 2.15 15.44 -18.36
N GLY A 213 3.29 15.42 -19.04
CA GLY A 213 3.95 16.57 -19.68
C GLY A 213 4.53 17.62 -18.72
N SER A 214 3.96 17.75 -17.52
CA SER A 214 4.37 18.65 -16.44
C SER A 214 5.53 18.10 -15.60
N SER A 215 6.10 18.94 -14.75
CA SER A 215 7.06 18.50 -13.73
C SER A 215 6.34 17.80 -12.56
N ASN A 216 7.05 16.92 -11.84
CA ASN A 216 6.50 16.27 -10.65
C ASN A 216 6.06 17.29 -9.61
N GLN A 217 6.79 18.40 -9.44
CA GLN A 217 6.42 19.49 -8.53
C GLN A 217 5.07 20.13 -8.89
N GLU A 218 4.84 20.41 -10.17
CA GLU A 218 3.54 20.94 -10.65
C GLU A 218 2.41 19.95 -10.36
N VAL A 219 2.64 18.66 -10.60
CA VAL A 219 1.68 17.60 -10.30
C VAL A 219 1.38 17.53 -8.80
N LEU A 220 2.41 17.49 -7.95
CA LEU A 220 2.26 17.44 -6.49
C LEU A 220 1.47 18.65 -5.97
N MET A 221 1.74 19.85 -6.48
CA MET A 221 0.99 21.05 -6.12
C MET A 221 -0.48 20.94 -6.53
N ALA A 222 -0.75 20.46 -7.75
CA ALA A 222 -2.12 20.24 -8.22
C ALA A 222 -2.86 19.19 -7.38
N LEU A 223 -2.18 18.12 -6.96
CA LEU A 223 -2.74 17.10 -6.06
C LEU A 223 -3.06 17.68 -4.68
N LEU A 224 -2.13 18.43 -4.07
CA LEU A 224 -2.35 19.07 -2.78
C LEU A 224 -3.54 20.04 -2.81
N GLU A 225 -3.63 20.89 -3.84
CA GLU A 225 -4.75 21.82 -4.02
C GLU A 225 -6.08 21.05 -4.13
N LYS A 226 -6.08 19.97 -4.94
CA LYS A 226 -7.25 19.11 -5.12
C LYS A 226 -7.67 18.45 -3.81
N MET A 227 -6.74 17.86 -3.07
CA MET A 227 -7.00 17.19 -1.80
C MET A 227 -7.55 18.17 -0.75
N LEU A 228 -6.99 19.38 -0.67
CA LEU A 228 -7.48 20.42 0.24
C LEU A 228 -8.94 20.80 -0.10
N LYS A 229 -9.23 20.99 -1.39
CA LYS A 229 -10.58 21.33 -1.86
C LYS A 229 -11.57 20.20 -1.58
N LEU A 230 -11.20 18.95 -1.84
CA LEU A 230 -12.02 17.78 -1.52
C LEU A 230 -12.27 17.66 -0.01
N GLY A 231 -11.24 17.86 0.80
CA GLY A 231 -11.36 17.85 2.27
C GLY A 231 -12.34 18.90 2.80
N GLN A 232 -12.38 20.09 2.19
CA GLN A 232 -13.37 21.14 2.52
C GLN A 232 -14.79 20.73 2.13
N LEU A 233 -14.98 20.21 0.92
CA LEU A 233 -16.30 19.77 0.44
C LEU A 233 -16.84 18.60 1.25
N TYR A 234 -15.94 17.73 1.71
CA TYR A 234 -16.24 16.55 2.49
C TYR A 234 -16.72 16.86 3.92
N GLN A 235 -16.51 18.09 4.43
CA GLN A 235 -16.97 18.47 5.76
C GLN A 235 -18.49 18.30 5.93
N GLY A 236 -18.85 17.48 6.93
CA GLY A 236 -20.24 17.17 7.29
C GLY A 236 -20.86 16.02 6.51
N LEU A 237 -20.09 15.32 5.67
CA LEU A 237 -20.53 14.07 5.04
C LEU A 237 -20.20 12.83 5.91
N PRO A 238 -20.88 11.69 5.67
CA PRO A 238 -20.55 10.39 6.24
C PRO A 238 -19.11 9.99 5.98
N GLU A 239 -18.52 9.14 6.84
CA GLU A 239 -17.14 8.65 6.67
C GLU A 239 -16.96 7.94 5.31
N LEU A 240 -15.73 7.91 4.77
CA LEU A 240 -15.53 7.51 3.38
C LEU A 240 -15.99 6.08 3.12
N PHE A 241 -15.81 5.20 4.11
CA PHE A 241 -16.27 3.81 4.06
C PHE A 241 -17.63 3.59 4.71
N GLU A 242 -18.28 4.64 5.23
CA GLU A 242 -19.64 4.54 5.76
C GLU A 242 -20.63 4.35 4.60
N GLU A 243 -21.53 3.39 4.75
CA GLU A 243 -22.54 3.10 3.73
C GLU A 243 -23.67 4.14 3.76
N ILE A 244 -23.96 4.67 2.58
CA ILE A 244 -25.11 5.52 2.30
C ILE A 244 -26.09 4.81 1.38
N MET A 245 -27.35 5.22 1.43
CA MET A 245 -28.37 4.72 0.52
C MET A 245 -29.47 5.75 0.25
N LYS A 246 -30.18 5.56 -0.86
CA LYS A 246 -31.36 6.34 -1.22
C LYS A 246 -32.46 6.10 -0.21
N ASN A 247 -33.05 7.18 0.28
CA ASN A 247 -34.20 7.13 1.16
C ASN A 247 -35.47 6.82 0.35
N PRO A 248 -36.10 5.64 0.51
CA PRO A 248 -37.29 5.28 -0.24
C PRO A 248 -38.54 6.05 0.18
N LEU A 249 -38.50 6.74 1.33
CA LEU A 249 -39.59 7.57 1.84
C LEU A 249 -39.47 9.03 1.42
N ALA A 250 -38.40 9.39 0.71
CA ALA A 250 -38.20 10.78 0.29
C ALA A 250 -39.23 11.21 -0.75
N GLN A 251 -39.63 12.49 -0.68
CA GLN A 251 -40.58 13.03 -1.64
C GLN A 251 -39.96 13.09 -3.05
N PRO A 252 -40.76 12.87 -4.12
CA PRO A 252 -40.27 13.02 -5.47
C PRO A 252 -39.81 14.47 -5.71
N VAL A 253 -38.57 14.63 -6.16
CA VAL A 253 -38.01 15.91 -6.58
C VAL A 253 -37.38 15.73 -7.96
N GLU A 254 -37.40 16.78 -8.77
CA GLU A 254 -36.69 16.82 -10.05
C GLU A 254 -35.17 16.81 -9.78
N LEU A 255 -34.49 15.78 -10.28
CA LEU A 255 -33.05 15.59 -10.08
C LEU A 255 -32.27 16.12 -11.29
N THR A 256 -31.11 16.71 -11.02
CA THR A 256 -30.13 16.97 -12.09
C THR A 256 -29.60 15.65 -12.65
N PRO A 257 -29.00 15.63 -13.86
CA PRO A 257 -28.44 14.41 -14.42
C PRO A 257 -27.40 13.72 -13.53
N LEU A 258 -26.60 14.48 -12.78
CA LEU A 258 -25.61 13.93 -11.84
C LEU A 258 -26.29 13.38 -10.59
N GLN A 259 -27.26 14.10 -10.02
CA GLN A 259 -28.05 13.61 -8.88
C GLN A 259 -28.79 12.32 -9.21
N ASP A 260 -29.33 12.18 -10.43
CA ASP A 260 -29.98 10.93 -10.86
C ASP A 260 -28.98 9.77 -10.92
N ARG A 261 -27.77 9.99 -11.47
CA ARG A 261 -26.69 8.99 -11.43
C ARG A 261 -26.34 8.60 -10.00
N ILE A 262 -26.10 9.58 -9.11
CA ILE A 262 -25.80 9.33 -7.70
C ILE A 262 -26.93 8.51 -7.05
N ALA A 263 -28.19 8.93 -7.23
CA ALA A 263 -29.36 8.22 -6.70
C ALA A 263 -29.46 6.78 -7.20
N ASN A 264 -29.06 6.52 -8.45
CA ASN A 264 -29.04 5.19 -9.05
C ASN A 264 -27.97 4.28 -8.41
N PHE A 265 -26.77 4.80 -8.13
CA PHE A 265 -25.75 4.06 -7.36
C PHE A 265 -26.20 3.79 -5.92
N CYS A 266 -26.89 4.75 -5.30
CA CYS A 266 -27.39 4.62 -3.93
C CYS A 266 -28.68 3.78 -3.80
N GLN A 267 -29.19 3.15 -4.86
CA GLN A 267 -30.34 2.23 -4.76
C GLN A 267 -30.05 1.04 -3.83
N THR A 268 -28.77 0.63 -3.78
CA THR A 268 -28.23 -0.29 -2.79
C THR A 268 -27.26 0.45 -1.87
N PRO A 269 -27.02 -0.05 -0.64
CA PRO A 269 -25.96 0.49 0.20
C PRO A 269 -24.62 0.54 -0.54
N ILE A 270 -23.98 1.70 -0.52
CA ILE A 270 -22.68 1.95 -1.13
C ILE A 270 -21.90 2.92 -0.26
N SER A 271 -20.58 2.77 -0.16
CA SER A 271 -19.75 3.73 0.57
C SER A 271 -19.54 5.01 -0.24
N VAL A 272 -19.28 6.13 0.45
CA VAL A 272 -18.95 7.40 -0.22
C VAL A 272 -17.70 7.24 -1.09
N PHE A 273 -16.71 6.49 -0.62
CA PHE A 273 -15.51 6.11 -1.38
C PHE A 273 -15.88 5.43 -2.70
N ASN A 274 -16.69 4.35 -2.64
CA ASN A 274 -17.07 3.59 -3.81
C ASN A 274 -17.88 4.43 -4.81
N LEU A 275 -18.69 5.38 -4.33
CA LEU A 275 -19.37 6.34 -5.19
C LEU A 275 -18.38 7.24 -5.94
N LEU A 276 -17.41 7.85 -5.23
CA LEU A 276 -16.42 8.77 -5.80
C LEU A 276 -15.53 8.12 -6.86
N VAL A 277 -15.16 6.84 -6.66
CA VAL A 277 -14.29 6.10 -7.59
C VAL A 277 -15.05 5.38 -8.71
N SER A 278 -16.38 5.25 -8.63
CA SER A 278 -17.17 4.57 -9.66
C SER A 278 -17.86 5.52 -10.64
N LEU A 279 -18.10 6.76 -10.23
CA LEU A 279 -18.59 7.80 -11.12
C LEU A 279 -17.43 8.45 -11.89
N ALA A 280 -17.59 8.56 -13.21
CA ALA A 280 -16.65 9.25 -14.08
C ALA A 280 -16.65 10.77 -13.85
N ASP A 281 -17.67 11.29 -13.17
CA ASP A 281 -17.80 12.69 -12.81
C ASP A 281 -16.69 13.15 -11.85
N GLY A 282 -16.44 14.46 -11.85
CA GLY A 282 -15.48 15.10 -10.94
C GLY A 282 -15.85 14.86 -9.48
N SER A 283 -14.86 14.46 -8.66
CA SER A 283 -15.11 14.16 -7.25
C SER A 283 -15.72 15.35 -6.48
N GLU A 284 -15.39 16.59 -6.85
CA GLU A 284 -16.01 17.77 -6.23
C GLU A 284 -17.50 17.88 -6.52
N ASP A 285 -17.90 17.66 -7.78
CA ASP A 285 -19.29 17.76 -8.20
C ASP A 285 -20.11 16.66 -7.51
N ILE A 286 -19.55 15.46 -7.42
CA ILE A 286 -20.17 14.34 -6.70
C ILE A 286 -20.37 14.70 -5.22
N LEU A 287 -19.34 15.21 -4.54
CA LEU A 287 -19.44 15.57 -3.12
C LEU A 287 -20.45 16.71 -2.88
N LEU A 288 -20.48 17.71 -3.76
CA LEU A 288 -21.41 18.83 -3.66
C LEU A 288 -22.86 18.36 -3.82
N GLU A 289 -23.13 17.57 -4.86
CA GLU A 289 -24.47 17.03 -5.10
C GLU A 289 -24.90 16.05 -4.02
N LEU A 290 -23.99 15.19 -3.55
CA LEU A 290 -24.25 14.29 -2.44
C LEU A 290 -24.67 15.08 -1.18
N LYS A 291 -23.99 16.17 -0.87
CA LYS A 291 -24.32 17.04 0.26
C LYS A 291 -25.71 17.65 0.12
N ILE A 292 -26.05 18.15 -1.08
CA ILE A 292 -27.40 18.69 -1.37
C ILE A 292 -28.46 17.60 -1.20
N MET A 293 -28.23 16.41 -1.78
CA MET A 293 -29.17 15.29 -1.69
C MET A 293 -29.37 14.79 -0.26
N MET A 294 -28.32 14.81 0.57
CA MET A 294 -28.43 14.49 1.99
C MET A 294 -29.22 15.54 2.77
N GLN A 295 -28.99 16.83 2.52
CA GLN A 295 -29.77 17.92 3.14
C GLN A 295 -31.25 17.88 2.75
N MET A 296 -31.56 17.44 1.54
CA MET A 296 -32.93 17.21 1.06
C MET A 296 -33.55 15.91 1.60
N GLY A 297 -32.79 15.07 2.31
CA GLY A 297 -33.24 13.78 2.82
C GLY A 297 -33.48 12.73 1.72
N LEU A 298 -32.95 12.94 0.52
CA LEU A 298 -33.02 11.98 -0.60
C LEU A 298 -32.06 10.80 -0.42
N ILE A 299 -30.92 11.06 0.21
CA ILE A 299 -29.89 10.07 0.58
C ILE A 299 -29.60 10.25 2.07
N GLY A 300 -29.33 9.16 2.76
CA GLY A 300 -28.89 9.21 4.16
C GLY A 300 -27.92 8.08 4.45
N ARG A 301 -27.38 8.09 5.67
CA ARG A 301 -26.63 6.95 6.18
C ARG A 301 -27.54 5.73 6.21
N ARG A 302 -27.00 4.57 5.89
CA ARG A 302 -27.75 3.32 5.85
C ARG A 302 -28.57 3.09 7.12
N GLN A 303 -27.93 3.22 8.29
CA GLN A 303 -28.57 2.97 9.57
C GLN A 303 -29.75 3.90 9.83
N GLU A 304 -29.61 5.19 9.50
CA GLU A 304 -30.65 6.21 9.67
C GLU A 304 -31.84 5.95 8.74
N VAL A 305 -31.57 5.64 7.46
CA VAL A 305 -32.62 5.34 6.47
C VAL A 305 -33.35 4.04 6.83
N GLU A 306 -32.63 2.99 7.22
CA GLU A 306 -33.24 1.73 7.65
C GLU A 306 -34.11 1.89 8.91
N ALA A 307 -33.69 2.74 9.86
CA ALA A 307 -34.49 3.06 11.04
C ALA A 307 -35.79 3.79 10.68
N LEU A 308 -35.71 4.82 9.83
CA LEU A 308 -36.88 5.56 9.35
C LEU A 308 -37.89 4.65 8.62
N VAL A 309 -37.40 3.76 7.76
CA VAL A 309 -38.25 2.78 7.06
C VAL A 309 -38.90 1.79 8.03
N ARG A 310 -38.20 1.40 9.10
CA ARG A 310 -38.75 0.51 10.13
C ARG A 310 -39.85 1.19 10.92
N GLU A 311 -39.62 2.41 11.39
CA GLU A 311 -40.62 3.19 12.14
C GLU A 311 -41.88 3.45 11.32
N GLU A 312 -41.73 3.78 10.03
CA GLU A 312 -42.88 4.04 9.16
C GLU A 312 -43.69 2.76 8.90
N ARG A 313 -43.04 1.59 8.83
CA ARG A 313 -43.73 0.29 8.75
C ARG A 313 -44.54 -0.02 10.01
N GLU A 314 -43.98 0.29 11.17
CA GLU A 314 -44.65 0.08 12.47
C GLU A 314 -45.87 1.02 12.63
N ARG A 315 -45.75 2.27 12.16
CA ARG A 315 -46.86 3.25 12.20
C ARG A 315 -47.96 2.96 11.20
N SER A 316 -47.60 2.58 9.97
CA SER A 316 -48.57 2.50 8.87
C SER A 316 -49.34 1.18 8.81
N GLY A 317 -48.96 0.12 9.54
CA GLY A 317 -49.68 -1.17 9.57
C GLY A 317 -49.81 -1.88 8.20
N LEU A 318 -49.21 -1.32 7.15
CA LEU A 318 -49.32 -1.73 5.76
C LEU A 318 -48.16 -2.67 5.39
N SER A 319 -48.21 -3.90 5.90
CA SER A 319 -47.26 -4.97 5.55
C SER A 319 -47.32 -5.39 4.07
N LYS A 320 -48.34 -4.96 3.31
CA LYS A 320 -48.64 -5.45 1.96
C LYS A 320 -48.10 -4.62 0.79
N PHE A 321 -47.71 -3.36 1.00
CA PHE A 321 -47.19 -2.49 -0.09
C PHE A 321 -45.66 -2.52 -0.25
N PHE A 322 -44.92 -3.06 0.73
CA PHE A 322 -43.46 -2.93 0.80
C PHE A 322 -42.68 -4.23 0.55
N SER A 323 -43.32 -5.29 0.06
CA SER A 323 -42.65 -6.55 -0.30
C SER A 323 -41.58 -6.39 -1.39
N SER A 324 -41.72 -5.38 -2.27
CA SER A 324 -40.73 -5.02 -3.30
C SER A 324 -39.47 -4.34 -2.76
N ILE A 325 -39.52 -3.77 -1.55
CA ILE A 325 -38.35 -3.15 -0.91
C ILE A 325 -37.50 -4.22 -0.20
N SER A 326 -38.11 -5.31 0.28
CA SER A 326 -37.38 -6.48 0.83
C SER A 326 -36.40 -7.09 -0.18
N SER A 327 -36.69 -7.04 -1.49
CA SER A 327 -35.76 -7.52 -2.52
C SER A 327 -34.55 -6.62 -2.74
N MET A 328 -34.63 -5.31 -2.45
CA MET A 328 -33.46 -4.41 -2.48
C MET A 328 -32.50 -4.67 -1.32
N PHE A 329 -33.03 -5.13 -0.17
CA PHE A 329 -32.24 -5.48 1.01
C PHE A 329 -31.69 -6.92 1.00
N LYS A 330 -32.02 -7.75 0.00
CA LYS A 330 -31.69 -9.19 -0.04
C LYS A 330 -30.64 -9.61 -1.08
N LYS A 331 -29.94 -8.69 -1.75
CA LYS A 331 -28.91 -9.05 -2.74
C LYS A 331 -27.50 -8.74 -2.22
N LYS A 332 -26.87 -9.72 -1.57
CA LYS A 332 -25.42 -9.93 -1.75
C LYS A 332 -25.24 -10.48 -3.18
N PRO A 333 -24.46 -9.86 -4.07
CA PRO A 333 -23.87 -10.59 -5.18
C PRO A 333 -22.92 -11.64 -4.57
N GLY A 334 -22.89 -12.84 -5.16
CA GLY A 334 -22.11 -13.97 -4.65
C GLY A 334 -20.67 -13.57 -4.36
N MET A 335 -20.37 -13.50 -3.07
CA MET A 335 -19.01 -13.49 -2.54
C MET A 335 -18.73 -14.96 -2.26
N GLU A 336 -17.75 -15.55 -2.95
CA GLU A 336 -17.20 -16.84 -2.55
C GLU A 336 -16.91 -16.80 -1.06
N GLU A 337 -17.29 -17.86 -0.36
CA GLU A 337 -17.09 -17.99 1.08
C GLU A 337 -15.60 -17.86 1.39
N VAL A 338 -15.21 -16.67 1.87
CA VAL A 338 -13.94 -16.47 2.54
C VAL A 338 -14.00 -17.31 3.82
N PRO A 339 -13.04 -18.22 4.05
CA PRO A 339 -13.06 -19.04 5.25
C PRO A 339 -13.01 -18.16 6.49
N ALA A 340 -13.76 -18.57 7.51
CA ALA A 340 -13.86 -17.87 8.78
C ALA A 340 -12.46 -17.64 9.36
N TYR A 341 -12.07 -16.37 9.48
CA TYR A 341 -10.91 -16.00 10.29
C TYR A 341 -11.27 -16.24 11.76
N GLU A 342 -10.49 -17.12 12.40
CA GLU A 342 -10.46 -17.23 13.84
C GLU A 342 -10.04 -15.87 14.41
N THR A 343 -10.91 -15.27 15.22
CA THR A 343 -10.59 -14.09 16.01
C THR A 343 -9.48 -14.45 16.99
N PHE A 344 -8.26 -14.02 16.69
CA PHE A 344 -7.21 -13.90 17.70
C PHE A 344 -7.54 -12.68 18.55
N GLU A 345 -7.80 -12.90 19.84
CA GLU A 345 -7.79 -11.85 20.85
C GLU A 345 -6.32 -11.44 21.06
N ASP A 346 -5.82 -10.52 20.23
CA ASP A 346 -4.56 -9.85 20.51
C ASP A 346 -4.78 -8.87 21.67
N GLU A 347 -4.13 -9.13 22.80
CA GLU A 347 -4.00 -8.17 23.88
C GLU A 347 -3.34 -6.90 23.32
N PHE A 348 -4.13 -5.83 23.20
CA PHE A 348 -3.66 -4.51 22.80
C PHE A 348 -2.63 -4.00 23.82
N ILE A 349 -1.33 -4.14 23.49
CA ILE A 349 -0.25 -3.48 24.19
C ILE A 349 -0.04 -2.12 23.51
N PRO A 350 -0.42 -0.98 24.12
CA PRO A 350 -0.20 0.31 23.51
C PRO A 350 1.31 0.55 23.32
N PRO A 351 1.72 1.12 22.17
CA PRO A 351 3.12 1.44 21.93
C PRO A 351 3.60 2.47 22.97
N LYS A 352 4.62 2.10 23.75
CA LYS A 352 5.40 3.03 24.58
C LYS A 352 6.36 3.81 23.69
N VAL A 353 5.84 4.68 22.83
CA VAL A 353 6.66 5.71 22.18
C VAL A 353 5.96 7.04 22.38
N GLU A 354 6.48 7.83 23.33
CA GLU A 354 6.10 9.24 23.46
C GLU A 354 6.73 10.00 22.29
N ILE A 355 5.90 10.42 21.33
CA ILE A 355 6.34 11.31 20.25
C ILE A 355 6.68 12.67 20.89
N PRO A 356 7.91 13.18 20.75
CA PRO A 356 8.26 14.48 21.31
C PRO A 356 7.45 15.56 20.60
N ILE A 357 6.67 16.32 21.38
CA ILE A 357 5.96 17.50 20.89
C ILE A 357 7.01 18.49 20.38
N LEU A 358 6.98 18.76 19.08
CA LEU A 358 7.89 19.71 18.43
C LEU A 358 7.61 21.11 18.99
N ARG A 359 8.42 21.56 19.95
CA ARG A 359 8.33 22.92 20.51
C ARG A 359 9.14 23.87 19.64
N LEU A 360 8.50 24.43 18.62
CA LEU A 360 9.08 25.52 17.85
C LEU A 360 9.22 26.75 18.75
N SER A 361 10.41 27.35 18.78
CA SER A 361 10.58 28.64 19.44
C SER A 361 9.84 29.72 18.66
N SER A 362 9.49 30.82 19.32
CA SER A 362 8.94 31.99 18.65
C SER A 362 9.88 32.55 17.57
N GLU A 363 11.18 32.28 17.66
CA GLU A 363 12.17 32.64 16.64
C GLU A 363 12.08 31.72 15.40
N ASP A 364 11.84 30.43 15.59
CA ASP A 364 11.69 29.46 14.49
C ASP A 364 10.40 29.72 13.69
N VAL A 365 9.30 30.01 14.38
CA VAL A 365 8.03 30.40 13.75
C VAL A 365 8.22 31.65 12.87
N GLN A 366 8.99 32.62 13.37
CA GLN A 366 9.23 33.85 12.61
C GLN A 366 10.12 33.60 11.39
N LYS A 367 11.15 32.76 11.50
CA LYS A 367 12.00 32.36 10.37
C LYS A 367 11.22 31.61 9.29
N ILE A 368 10.30 30.72 9.69
CA ILE A 368 9.40 30.02 8.76
C ILE A 368 8.50 31.02 8.04
N LYS A 369 7.90 31.95 8.78
CA LYS A 369 7.00 32.96 8.20
C LYS A 369 7.71 33.89 7.21
N THR A 370 8.93 34.35 7.52
CA THR A 370 9.73 35.19 6.61
C THR A 370 10.12 34.44 5.33
N ARG A 371 10.38 33.13 5.41
CA ARG A 371 10.65 32.30 4.21
C ARG A 371 9.41 32.10 3.35
N LEU A 372 8.24 31.92 3.96
CA LEU A 372 6.96 31.81 3.24
C LEU A 372 6.60 33.11 2.52
N GLU A 373 6.83 34.27 3.16
CA GLU A 373 6.58 35.58 2.56
C GLU A 373 7.57 35.91 1.42
N ALA A 374 8.81 35.42 1.50
CA ALA A 374 9.81 35.57 0.45
C ALA A 374 9.54 34.67 -0.77
N ALA A 375 8.93 33.50 -0.56
CA ALA A 375 8.53 32.59 -1.65
C ALA A 375 7.23 33.02 -2.36
N ALA A 376 6.46 33.94 -1.76
CA ALA A 376 5.22 34.47 -2.32
C ALA A 376 5.41 35.76 -3.15
N LYS A 377 6.65 36.23 -3.33
CA LYS A 377 7.03 37.33 -4.23
C LYS A 377 7.84 36.80 -5.39
#